data_AF-A0A1E5FVI5-F1
#
_entry.id   AF-A0A1E5FVI5-F1
#
_cell.length_a   1.000
_cell.length_b   1.000
_cell.length_c   1.000
_cell.angle_alpha   90.00
_cell.angle_beta   90.00
_cell.angle_gamma   90.00
#
_symmetry.space_group_name_H-M   'P 1'
#
loop_
_entity.id
_entity.type
_entity.pdbx_description
1 polymer ?
#
loop_
_entity_poly.entity_id
_entity_poly.type
_entity_poly.pdbx_seq_one_letter_code
_entity_poly.pdbx_strand_id
1 'polypeptide(L)'
;MVNTEGLVYALKSTRPEFSNALKIGYTTQTLDRRIYNASKSSTYLYADVIPVYKVKVSGISVNAVERCLFAFLEDYRMDITINMKSGKNKRPREWFTVPIEVLKIAVRLIKENRIHLFKYDLSSGTIKMR
;
A
#
# COMPACT_ATOMS: atom_id res chain seq x y z
N MET A 1 11.01 26.07 -0.78
CA MET A 1 10.23 24.90 -0.32
C MET A 1 10.85 23.66 -0.93
N VAL A 2 11.27 22.68 -0.11
CA VAL A 2 11.81 21.43 -0.63
C VAL A 2 10.65 20.64 -1.23
N ASN A 3 10.60 20.55 -2.55
CA ASN A 3 9.60 19.73 -3.23
C ASN A 3 9.98 18.26 -3.01
N THR A 4 9.43 17.64 -1.97
CA THR A 4 9.74 16.23 -1.66
C THR A 4 9.06 15.35 -2.72
N GLU A 5 9.85 14.74 -3.60
CA GLU A 5 9.38 13.69 -4.51
C GLU A 5 9.41 12.35 -3.77
N GLY A 6 8.34 11.57 -3.89
CA GLY A 6 8.33 10.19 -3.46
C GLY A 6 7.55 9.29 -4.40
N LEU A 7 7.55 8.01 -4.05
CA LEU A 7 7.08 6.92 -4.88
C LEU A 7 6.00 6.16 -4.12
N VAL A 8 4.77 6.20 -4.64
CA VAL A 8 3.75 5.22 -4.26
C VAL A 8 4.04 3.95 -5.05
N TYR A 9 3.99 2.79 -4.40
CA TYR A 9 4.23 1.49 -5.03
C TYR A 9 3.27 0.42 -4.54
N ALA A 10 3.06 -0.60 -5.38
CA ALA A 10 2.39 -1.84 -5.00
C ALA A 10 3.24 -3.05 -5.36
N LEU A 11 3.22 -4.05 -4.48
CA LEU A 11 3.99 -5.27 -4.60
C LEU A 11 3.08 -6.50 -4.47
N LYS A 12 3.45 -7.58 -5.16
CA LYS A 12 2.93 -8.94 -4.95
C LYS A 12 3.93 -9.75 -4.13
N SER A 13 3.43 -10.59 -3.23
CA SER A 13 4.26 -11.60 -2.56
C SER A 13 4.51 -12.77 -3.51
N THR A 14 5.66 -13.44 -3.37
CA THR A 14 5.87 -14.76 -3.96
C THR A 14 5.14 -15.88 -3.22
N ARG A 15 4.55 -15.60 -2.04
CA ARG A 15 3.73 -16.57 -1.30
C ARG A 15 2.34 -16.74 -1.94
N PRO A 16 1.96 -17.96 -2.32
CA PRO A 16 0.66 -18.23 -2.94
C PRO A 16 -0.54 -17.80 -2.08
N GLU A 17 -0.44 -17.93 -0.76
CA GLU A 17 -1.50 -17.53 0.18
C GLU A 17 -1.89 -16.04 0.08
N PHE A 18 -0.98 -15.20 -0.44
CA PHE A 18 -1.18 -13.75 -0.58
C PHE A 18 -1.20 -13.31 -2.05
N SER A 19 -1.44 -14.25 -2.98
CA SER A 19 -1.45 -13.99 -4.43
C SER A 19 -2.50 -12.97 -4.86
N ASN A 20 -3.64 -12.89 -4.17
CA ASN A 20 -4.70 -11.91 -4.41
C ASN A 20 -4.47 -10.57 -3.69
N ALA A 21 -3.51 -10.47 -2.79
CA ALA A 21 -3.24 -9.28 -2.00
C ALA A 21 -2.27 -8.33 -2.70
N LEU A 22 -2.30 -7.05 -2.34
CA LEU A 22 -1.30 -6.06 -2.70
C LEU A 22 -0.68 -5.49 -1.43
N LYS A 23 0.65 -5.47 -1.38
CA LYS A 23 1.36 -4.64 -0.41
C LYS A 23 1.50 -3.24 -0.98
N ILE A 24 0.94 -2.24 -0.30
CA ILE A 24 0.94 -0.85 -0.76
C ILE A 24 1.81 -0.02 0.17
N GLY A 25 2.67 0.82 -0.39
CA GLY A 25 3.54 1.68 0.40
C GLY A 25 3.96 2.95 -0.31
N TYR A 26 4.61 3.83 0.46
CA TYR A 26 5.26 5.03 -0.02
C TYR A 26 6.73 5.04 0.36
N THR A 27 7.59 5.65 -0.46
CA THR A 27 8.98 5.88 -0.08
C THR A 27 9.55 7.12 -0.76
N THR A 28 10.50 7.80 -0.11
CA THR A 28 11.36 8.83 -0.73
C THR A 28 12.69 8.26 -1.22
N GLN A 29 12.93 6.95 -1.03
CA GLN A 29 14.11 6.24 -1.51
C GLN A 29 13.81 5.51 -2.82
N THR A 30 14.82 4.88 -3.42
CA THR A 30 14.58 3.97 -4.55
C THR A 30 13.78 2.75 -4.10
N LEU A 31 12.95 2.21 -4.99
CA LEU A 31 12.14 1.03 -4.69
C LEU A 31 13.03 -0.18 -4.34
N ASP A 32 14.12 -0.36 -5.08
CA ASP A 32 15.06 -1.46 -4.86
C ASP A 32 15.66 -1.42 -3.44
N ARG A 33 16.06 -0.23 -2.97
CA ARG A 33 16.55 -0.05 -1.59
C ARG A 33 15.46 -0.34 -0.56
N ARG A 34 14.21 0.03 -0.86
CA ARG A 34 13.07 -0.22 0.03
C ARG A 34 12.75 -1.71 0.18
N ILE A 35 12.94 -2.51 -0.87
CA ILE A 35 12.58 -3.93 -0.91
C ILE A 35 13.77 -4.90 -0.81
N TYR A 36 15.02 -4.41 -0.72
CA TYR A 36 16.25 -5.21 -0.73
C TYR A 36 16.27 -6.41 0.22
N ASN A 37 15.68 -6.30 1.42
CA ASN A 37 15.61 -7.37 2.42
C ASN A 37 14.16 -7.84 2.67
N ALA A 38 13.32 -7.83 1.65
CA ALA A 38 11.91 -8.20 1.79
C ALA A 38 11.71 -9.58 2.44
N SER A 39 12.39 -10.61 1.92
CA SER A 39 12.29 -11.99 2.44
C SER A 39 12.72 -12.15 3.91
N LYS A 40 13.46 -11.19 4.46
CA LYS A 40 13.91 -11.19 5.87
C LYS A 40 13.04 -10.35 6.80
N SER A 41 11.96 -9.75 6.30
CA SER A 41 11.16 -8.79 7.05
C SER A 41 9.69 -9.18 7.15
N SER A 42 9.16 -9.11 8.38
CA SER A 42 7.73 -9.34 8.64
C SER A 42 6.81 -8.38 7.88
N THR A 43 7.28 -7.19 7.54
CA THR A 43 6.55 -6.20 6.72
C THR A 43 6.22 -6.74 5.33
N TYR A 44 7.04 -7.66 4.82
CA TYR A 44 6.89 -8.34 3.53
C TYR A 44 6.58 -9.83 3.71
N LEU A 45 6.03 -10.23 4.86
CA LEU A 45 5.57 -11.60 5.13
C LEU A 45 6.69 -12.66 5.08
N TYR A 46 7.93 -12.21 5.29
CA TYR A 46 9.14 -13.04 5.14
C TYR A 46 9.22 -13.71 3.75
N ALA A 47 8.83 -12.97 2.71
CA ALA A 47 8.84 -13.44 1.33
C ALA A 47 9.46 -12.41 0.39
N ASP A 48 9.97 -12.87 -0.74
CA ASP A 48 10.32 -11.99 -1.84
C ASP A 48 9.06 -11.33 -2.41
N VAL A 49 9.28 -10.19 -3.08
CA VAL A 49 8.20 -9.35 -3.56
C VAL A 49 8.49 -8.83 -4.96
N ILE A 50 7.44 -8.77 -5.77
CA ILE A 50 7.51 -8.34 -7.17
C ILE A 50 6.80 -7.00 -7.29
N PRO A 51 7.48 -5.93 -7.75
CA PRO A 51 6.82 -4.67 -8.08
C PRO A 51 5.80 -4.84 -9.21
N VAL A 52 4.55 -4.44 -8.95
CA VAL A 52 3.46 -4.46 -9.95
C VAL A 52 2.92 -3.07 -10.26
N TYR A 53 3.25 -2.08 -9.43
CA TYR A 53 2.91 -0.68 -9.66
C TYR A 53 3.94 0.23 -9.01
N LYS A 54 4.27 1.34 -9.67
CA LYS A 54 5.02 2.44 -9.06
C LYS A 54 4.70 3.75 -9.77
N VAL A 55 4.55 4.84 -9.01
CA VAL A 55 4.26 6.17 -9.57
C VAL A 55 4.83 7.25 -8.67
N LYS A 56 5.44 8.26 -9.29
CA LYS A 56 5.95 9.43 -8.60
C LYS A 56 4.79 10.33 -8.15
N VAL A 57 4.91 10.84 -6.93
CA VAL A 57 4.04 11.86 -6.32
C VAL A 57 4.96 12.93 -5.73
N SER A 58 4.67 14.19 -6.03
CA SER A 58 5.47 15.34 -5.63
C SER A 58 4.56 16.40 -5.02
N GLY A 59 5.13 17.24 -4.15
CA GLY A 59 4.38 18.31 -3.46
C GLY A 59 3.47 17.85 -2.33
N ILE A 60 3.49 16.55 -1.97
CA ILE A 60 2.68 15.97 -0.89
C ILE A 60 3.61 15.23 0.07
N SER A 61 3.44 15.44 1.38
CA SER A 61 4.28 14.77 2.37
C SER A 61 4.00 13.26 2.42
N VAL A 62 5.05 12.48 2.71
CA VAL A 62 4.98 11.01 2.91
C VAL A 62 3.80 10.63 3.80
N ASN A 63 3.74 11.25 4.98
CA ASN A 63 2.73 10.96 5.99
C ASN A 63 1.32 11.29 5.47
N ALA A 64 1.15 12.33 4.67
CA ALA A 64 -0.15 12.66 4.10
C ALA A 64 -0.59 11.62 3.04
N VAL A 65 0.31 11.21 2.15
CA VAL A 65 0.01 10.19 1.13
C VAL A 65 -0.36 8.86 1.79
N GLU A 66 0.45 8.39 2.75
CA GLU A 66 0.17 7.14 3.45
C GLU A 66 -1.15 7.19 4.21
N ARG A 67 -1.41 8.25 4.99
CA ARG A 67 -2.69 8.41 5.70
C ARG A 67 -3.88 8.38 4.75
N CYS A 68 -3.82 9.13 3.64
CA CYS A 68 -4.90 9.19 2.67
C CYS A 68 -5.17 7.84 2.01
N LEU A 69 -4.11 7.15 1.54
CA LEU A 69 -4.24 5.82 0.95
C LEU A 69 -4.80 4.81 1.95
N PHE A 70 -4.25 4.79 3.16
CA PHE A 70 -4.63 3.83 4.18
C PHE A 70 -6.05 4.06 4.70
N ALA A 71 -6.47 5.32 4.86
CA ALA A 71 -7.85 5.63 5.20
C ALA A 71 -8.83 5.28 4.08
N PHE A 72 -8.44 5.49 2.81
CA PHE A 72 -9.29 5.17 1.67
C PHE A 72 -9.44 3.65 1.45
N LEU A 73 -8.44 2.87 1.86
CA LEU A 73 -8.37 1.42 1.67
C LEU A 73 -8.60 0.63 2.96
N GLU A 74 -8.98 1.25 4.08
CA GLU A 74 -9.03 0.59 5.39
C GLU A 74 -9.94 -0.65 5.39
N ASP A 75 -11.11 -0.55 4.73
CA ASP A 75 -12.09 -1.64 4.65
C ASP A 75 -11.58 -2.87 3.87
N TYR A 76 -10.45 -2.72 3.16
CA TYR A 76 -9.83 -3.76 2.32
C TYR A 76 -8.53 -4.28 2.93
N ARG A 77 -8.16 -3.79 4.12
CA ARG A 77 -6.93 -4.17 4.80
C ARG A 77 -7.05 -5.61 5.30
N MET A 78 -6.03 -6.42 5.03
CA MET A 78 -5.97 -7.78 5.54
C MET A 78 -5.64 -7.77 7.04
N ASP A 79 -6.32 -8.62 7.80
CA ASP A 79 -5.92 -8.94 9.17
C ASP A 79 -4.89 -10.07 9.17
N ILE A 80 -3.61 -9.69 9.24
CA ILE A 80 -2.48 -10.61 9.20
C ILE A 80 -1.80 -10.61 10.56
N THR A 81 -1.72 -11.79 11.18
CA THR A 81 -0.90 -12.02 12.38
C THR A 81 0.16 -13.07 12.08
N ILE A 82 1.43 -12.71 12.28
CA ILE A 82 2.58 -13.62 12.18
C ILE A 82 3.02 -13.97 13.60
N ASN A 83 2.86 -15.23 13.97
CA ASN A 83 3.29 -15.75 15.26
C ASN A 83 4.79 -16.07 15.21
N MET A 84 5.59 -15.38 16.02
CA MET A 84 7.02 -15.67 16.12
C MET A 84 7.26 -16.75 17.18
N LYS A 85 8.30 -17.56 16.99
CA LYS A 85 8.75 -18.56 17.99
C LYS A 85 9.07 -17.94 19.36
N SER A 86 9.39 -16.64 19.42
CA SER A 86 9.62 -15.89 20.65
C SER A 86 8.34 -15.51 21.42
N GLY A 87 7.15 -15.88 20.94
CA GLY A 87 5.87 -15.51 21.53
C GLY A 87 5.40 -14.10 21.20
N LYS A 88 6.21 -13.29 20.50
CA LYS A 88 5.81 -11.96 20.02
C LYS A 88 5.11 -12.06 18.66
N ASN A 89 4.01 -11.35 18.50
CA ASN A 89 3.31 -11.29 17.22
C ASN A 89 3.75 -10.08 16.38
N LYS A 90 3.79 -10.26 15.06
CA LYS A 90 3.97 -9.18 14.08
C LYS A 90 2.71 -9.02 13.25
N ARG A 91 2.27 -7.78 13.05
CA ARG A 91 1.03 -7.44 12.33
C ARG A 91 1.31 -6.42 11.23
N PRO A 92 1.75 -6.87 10.04
CA PRO A 92 1.96 -5.96 8.91
C PRO A 92 0.61 -5.41 8.45
N ARG A 93 0.43 -4.09 8.56
CA ARG A 93 -0.85 -3.45 8.20
C ARG A 93 -0.95 -3.13 6.71
N GLU A 94 0.15 -3.09 5.99
CA GLU A 94 0.26 -2.52 4.64
C GLU A 94 -0.22 -3.45 3.50
N TRP A 95 -1.03 -4.47 3.82
CA TRP A 95 -1.52 -5.47 2.86
C TRP A 95 -3.03 -5.36 2.69
N PHE A 96 -3.48 -5.35 1.43
CA PHE A 96 -4.87 -5.07 1.07
C PHE A 96 -5.37 -6.03 -0.01
N THR A 97 -6.61 -6.48 0.10
CA THR A 97 -7.30 -7.25 -0.94
C THR A 97 -8.12 -6.28 -1.78
N VAL A 98 -7.46 -5.66 -2.75
CA VAL A 98 -8.05 -4.62 -3.61
C VAL A 98 -7.54 -4.74 -5.04
N PRO A 99 -8.39 -4.51 -6.07
CA PRO A 99 -7.92 -4.41 -7.45
C PRO A 99 -6.90 -3.29 -7.61
N ILE A 100 -5.86 -3.52 -8.41
CA ILE A 100 -4.82 -2.52 -8.70
C ILE A 100 -5.39 -1.22 -9.30
N GLU A 101 -6.49 -1.31 -10.05
CA GLU A 101 -7.15 -0.14 -10.63
C GLU A 101 -7.70 0.82 -9.56
N VAL A 102 -8.17 0.30 -8.43
CA VAL A 102 -8.62 1.13 -7.31
C VAL A 102 -7.46 1.90 -6.71
N LEU A 103 -6.29 1.28 -6.56
CA LEU A 103 -5.09 1.98 -6.12
C LEU A 103 -4.69 3.09 -7.10
N LYS A 104 -4.71 2.81 -8.41
CA LYS A 104 -4.41 3.83 -9.43
C LYS A 104 -5.36 5.03 -9.32
N ILE A 105 -6.65 4.78 -9.13
CA ILE A 105 -7.64 5.84 -8.95
C ILE A 105 -7.40 6.60 -7.64
N ALA A 106 -7.13 5.91 -6.53
CA ALA A 106 -6.81 6.54 -5.25
C ALA A 106 -5.60 7.48 -5.36
N VAL A 107 -4.53 7.04 -6.04
CA VAL A 107 -3.35 7.89 -6.29
C VAL A 107 -3.70 9.10 -7.16
N ARG A 108 -4.50 8.91 -8.21
CA ARG A 108 -4.99 10.03 -9.03
C ARG A 108 -5.75 11.06 -8.17
N LEU A 109 -6.68 10.59 -7.34
CA LEU A 109 -7.46 11.46 -6.44
C LEU A 109 -6.58 12.18 -5.41
N ILE A 110 -5.49 11.57 -4.95
CA ILE A 110 -4.51 12.24 -4.07
C ILE A 110 -3.81 13.37 -4.81
N LYS A 111 -3.34 13.13 -6.04
CA LYS A 111 -2.69 14.15 -6.88
C LYS A 111 -3.61 15.32 -7.21
N GLU A 112 -4.90 15.03 -7.39
CA GLU A 112 -5.94 16.04 -7.61
C GLU A 112 -6.46 16.70 -6.32
N ASN A 113 -5.96 16.30 -5.14
CA ASN A 113 -6.44 16.72 -3.83
C ASN A 113 -7.96 16.48 -3.61
N ARG A 114 -8.50 15.39 -4.17
CA ARG A 114 -9.92 15.05 -4.14
C ARG A 114 -10.27 13.77 -3.39
N ILE A 115 -9.28 13.00 -2.92
CA ILE A 115 -9.51 11.68 -2.30
C ILE A 115 -10.51 11.71 -1.13
N HIS A 116 -10.55 12.81 -0.38
CA HIS A 116 -11.47 12.99 0.74
C HIS A 116 -12.95 13.08 0.31
N LEU A 117 -13.23 13.38 -0.96
CA LEU A 117 -14.57 13.43 -1.53
C LEU A 117 -15.12 12.06 -1.93
N PHE A 118 -14.28 11.02 -1.89
CA PHE A 118 -14.63 9.69 -2.40
C PHE A 118 -14.45 8.60 -1.35
N LYS A 119 -15.17 7.50 -1.56
CA LYS A 119 -14.96 6.23 -0.88
C LYS A 119 -14.99 5.11 -1.91
N TYR A 120 -14.23 4.04 -1.68
CA TYR A 120 -14.35 2.83 -2.46
C TYR A 120 -15.43 1.94 -1.83
N ASP A 121 -16.46 1.59 -2.59
CA ASP A 121 -17.59 0.80 -2.14
C ASP A 121 -17.39 -0.68 -2.50
N LEU A 122 -17.31 -1.52 -1.47
CA LEU A 122 -17.15 -2.98 -1.55
C LEU A 122 -18.29 -3.66 -2.31
N SER A 123 -19.53 -3.24 -2.02
CA SER A 123 -20.74 -3.91 -2.49
C SER A 123 -20.90 -3.79 -4.00
N SER A 124 -20.46 -2.67 -4.58
CA SER A 124 -20.54 -2.43 -6.01
C SER A 124 -19.19 -2.53 -6.72
N GLY A 125 -18.07 -2.65 -6.02
CA GLY A 125 -16.73 -2.62 -6.61
C GLY A 125 -16.43 -1.30 -7.32
N THR A 126 -17.07 -0.19 -6.90
CA THR A 126 -16.96 1.12 -7.55
C THR A 126 -16.57 2.20 -6.56
N ILE A 127 -15.92 3.25 -7.07
CA ILE A 127 -15.61 4.45 -6.29
C ILE A 127 -16.81 5.38 -6.38
N LYS A 128 -17.35 5.79 -5.22
CA LYS A 128 -18.50 6.69 -5.10
C LYS A 128 -18.08 7.97 -4.40
N MET A 129 -18.77 9.07 -4.69
CA MET A 129 -18.66 10.25 -3.82
C MET A 129 -19.19 9.90 -2.43
N ARG A 130 -18.56 10.49 -1.41
CA ARG A 130 -19.03 10.39 -0.03
C ARG A 130 -20.36 11.12 0.15
#